data_AF-A0A811Z7F0-F1
#
_entry.id   AF-A0A811Z7F0-F1
#
_cell.length_a   1.000
_cell.length_b   1.000
_cell.length_c   1.000
_cell.angle_alpha   90.00
_cell.angle_beta   90.00
_cell.angle_gamma   90.00
#
_symmetry.space_group_name_H-M   'P 1'
#
loop_
_entity.id
_entity.type
_entity.pdbx_description
1 polymer ?
#
loop_
_entity_poly.entity_id
_entity_poly.type
_entity_poly.pdbx_seq_one_letter_code
_entity_poly.pdbx_strand_id
1 'polypeptide(L)' 'MGKKLSLKLSGGQHVQGILQEFDLFMNLVIDECVGMATSGKKNHIGIVVI' A
#
# COMPACT_ATOMS: atom_id res chain seq x y z
N MET A 1 2.37 7.27 11.87
CA MET A 1 1.52 6.06 11.92
C MET A 1 0.08 6.53 11.83
N GLY A 2 -0.78 5.85 11.06
CA GLY A 2 -2.13 6.32 10.71
C GLY A 2 -2.18 7.30 9.53
N LYS A 3 -1.09 7.43 8.76
CA LYS A 3 -1.02 8.32 7.60
C LYS A 3 -1.41 7.56 6.33
N LYS A 4 -2.26 8.15 5.50
CA LYS A 4 -2.58 7.57 4.19
C LYS A 4 -1.41 7.76 3.23
N LEU A 5 -0.88 6.66 2.72
CA LEU A 5 0.18 6.63 1.73
C LEU A 5 -0.34 6.12 0.40
N SER A 6 0.25 6.63 -0.68
CA SER A 6 0.11 6.07 -2.02
C SER A 6 1.50 5.62 -2.46
N LEU A 7 1.65 4.33 -2.75
CA LEU A 7 2.93 3.73 -3.13
C LEU A 7 2.86 3.20 -4.55
N LYS A 8 3.92 3.46 -5.30
CA LYS A 8 4.19 2.82 -6.58
C LYS A 8 5.18 1.69 -6.35
N LEU A 9 4.73 0.47 -6.56
CA LEU A 9 5.57 -0.71 -6.42
C LEU A 9 6.34 -0.97 -7.71
N SER A 10 7.47 -1.67 -7.55
CA SER A 10 8.22 -2.26 -8.65
C SER A 10 7.26 -3.07 -9.55
N GLY A 11 7.38 -2.92 -10.87
CA GLY A 11 6.43 -3.52 -11.82
C GLY A 11 5.20 -2.65 -12.13
N GLY A 12 5.15 -1.41 -11.65
CA GLY A 12 4.16 -0.41 -12.07
C GLY A 12 2.81 -0.50 -11.36
N GLN A 13 2.69 -1.37 -10.35
CA GLN A 13 1.49 -1.48 -9.52
C GLN A 13 1.37 -0.27 -8.59
N HIS A 14 0.13 0.15 -8.32
CA HIS A 14 -0.17 1.22 -7.37
C HIS A 14 -1.02 0.67 -6.23
N VAL A 15 -0.60 0.96 -5.00
CA VAL A 15 -1.36 0.62 -3.79
C VAL A 15 -1.52 1.86 -2.92
N GLN A 16 -2.64 1.93 -2.21
CA GLN A 16 -2.93 3.01 -1.28
C GLN A 16 -3.42 2.42 0.03
N GLY A 17 -2.91 2.89 1.17
CA GLY A 17 -3.33 2.37 2.47
C GLY A 17 -2.82 3.24 3.61
N ILE A 18 -2.97 2.76 4.83
CA ILE A 18 -2.61 3.46 6.06
C ILE A 18 -1.31 2.88 6.61
N LEU A 19 -0.25 3.70 6.73
CA LEU A 19 1.02 3.25 7.29
C LEU A 19 0.88 2.96 8.77
N GLN A 20 1.07 1.70 9.16
CA GLN A 20 1.13 1.28 10.55
C GLN A 20 2.56 1.32 11.05
N GLU A 21 3.48 0.58 10.42
CA GLU A 21 4.88 0.49 10.85
C GLU A 21 5.84 0.56 9.66
N PHE A 22 7.07 1.00 9.92
CA PHE A 22 8.16 0.94 8.95
C PHE A 22 9.50 0.74 9.66
N ASP A 23 10.46 0.15 8.95
CA ASP A 23 11.84 0.01 9.43
C ASP A 23 12.86 0.78 8.56
N LEU A 24 14.14 0.71 8.95
CA LEU A 24 15.25 1.39 8.25
C LEU A 24 15.56 0.80 6.87
N PHE A 25 15.06 -0.40 6.56
CA PHE A 25 15.17 -1.03 5.24
C PHE A 25 13.97 -0.69 4.35
N MET A 26 13.08 0.18 4.83
CA MET A 26 11.82 0.57 4.19
C MET A 26 10.85 -0.60 4.00
N ASN A 27 10.92 -1.64 4.84
CA ASN A 27 9.81 -2.58 4.92
C ASN A 27 8.62 -1.84 5.54
N LEU A 28 7.43 -1.96 4.94
CA LEU A 28 6.24 -1.22 5.33
C LEU A 28 5.12 -2.17 5.72
N VAL A 29 4.52 -1.94 6.89
CA VAL A 29 3.24 -2.54 7.25
C VAL A 29 2.13 -1.54 6.97
N ILE A 30 1.26 -1.88 6.03
CA ILE A 30 0.20 -1.01 5.53
C ILE A 30 -1.14 -1.69 5.77
N ASP A 31 -2.03 -1.01 6.48
CA ASP A 31 -3.39 -1.45 6.73
C ASP A 31 -4.38 -0.82 5.74
N GLU A 32 -5.58 -1.37 5.65
CA GLU A 32 -6.65 -0.94 4.73
C GLU A 32 -6.17 -0.74 3.28
N CYS A 33 -5.27 -1.62 2.83
CA CYS A 33 -4.61 -1.46 1.55
C CYS A 33 -5.59 -1.70 0.40
N VAL A 34 -5.55 -0.80 -0.58
CA VAL A 34 -6.36 -0.80 -1.78
C VAL A 34 -5.44 -0.80 -3.00
N GLY A 35 -5.54 -1.87 -3.80
CA GLY A 35 -4.86 -1.96 -5.08
C GLY A 35 -5.59 -1.16 -6.16
N MET A 36 -4.85 -0.35 -6.89
CA MET A 36 -5.33 0.39 -8.05
C MET A 36 -5.07 -0.44 -9.32
N ALA A 37 -6.11 -1.04 -9.88
CA ALA A 37 -6.00 -1.67 -11.19
C ALA A 37 -5.94 -0.60 -12.30
N THR A 38 -5.26 -0.92 -13.40
CA THR A 38 -5.21 -0.08 -14.62
C THR A 38 -6.59 0.22 -15.20
N SER A 39 -7.60 -0.60 -14.91
CA SER A 39 -8.99 -0.36 -15.29
C SER A 39 -9.74 0.63 -14.39
N GLY A 40 -9.07 1.30 -13.45
CA GLY A 40 -9.68 2.17 -12.44
C GLY A 40 -10.40 1.44 -11.31
N LYS A 41 -10.43 0.11 -11.34
CA LYS A 41 -11.03 -0.72 -10.29
C LYS A 41 -10.15 -0.70 -9.05
N LYS A 42 -10.78 -0.45 -7.90
CA LYS A 42 -10.15 -0.51 -6.58
C LYS A 42 -10.43 -1.87 -5.95
N ASN A 43 -9.38 -2.59 -5.58
CA ASN A 43 -9.49 -3.88 -4.92
C ASN A 43 -9.02 -3.73 -3.48
N HIS A 44 -9.88 -4.04 -2.50
CA HIS A 44 -9.49 -4.07 -1.10
C HIS A 44 -8.67 -5.34 -0.84
N ILE A 45 -7.46 -5.16 -0.31
CA ILE A 45 -6.49 -6.23 -0.03
C ILE A 45 -6.43 -6.49 1.47
N GLY A 46 -6.49 -5.43 2.31
CA GLY A 46 -6.37 -5.53 3.76
C GLY A 46 -4.97 -5.15 4.23
N ILE A 47 -4.40 -5.90 5.17
CA ILE A 47 -3.04 -5.65 5.66
C ILE A 47 -2.03 -6.22 4.65
N VAL A 48 -1.06 -5.39 4.26
CA VAL A 48 0.01 -5.76 3.35
C VAL A 48 1.35 -5.41 3.98
N VAL A 49 2.29 -6.33 3.89
CA VAL A 49 3.70 -6.12 4.23
C VAL A 49 4.49 -6.08 2.94
N ILE A 50 5.26 -5.01 2.73
CA ILE A 50 6.04 -4.75 1.52
C ILE A 50 7.50 -4.54 1.88
#